data_AF-A0A8W8JF25-F1
#
_entry.id   AF-A0A8W8JF25-F1
#
_cell.length_a   1.000
_cell.length_b   1.000
_cell.length_c   1.000
_cell.angle_alpha   90.00
_cell.angle_beta   90.00
_cell.angle_gamma   90.00
#
_symmetry.space_group_name_H-M   'P 1'
#
loop_
_entity.id
_entity.type
_entity.pdbx_description
1 polymer ?
#
loop_
_entity_poly.entity_id
_entity_poly.type
_entity_poly.pdbx_seq_one_letter_code
_entity_poly.pdbx_strand_id
1 'polypeptide(L)'
;YKLCRVRKVGVAAKGVPYITTHDGRTIRYPDPLVKVNDTVMLDIGTGKIKDFIKFDSGNLCMVTGGHNLGRVGVIQHRERHPGSFDIVHIKDSVGHTYATRLSYVFVIGKGNKPWISLPKGKGVKLSIAEERDRRLAAKTS
;
A
#
# COMPACT_ATOMS: atom_id res chain seq x y z
N TYR A 1 -1.56 0.22 16.74
CA TYR A 1 -2.54 0.41 15.65
C TYR A 1 -2.17 -0.51 14.51
N LYS A 2 -3.06 -0.67 13.52
CA LYS A 2 -2.74 -1.39 12.28
C LYS A 2 -3.31 -0.66 11.08
N LEU A 3 -2.72 -0.88 9.91
CA LEU A 3 -3.21 -0.33 8.66
C LEU A 3 -4.14 -1.34 7.97
N CYS A 4 -5.26 -0.85 7.48
CA CYS A 4 -6.26 -1.64 6.78
C CYS A 4 -6.60 -0.99 5.45
N ARG A 5 -6.28 -1.65 4.33
CA ARG A 5 -6.77 -1.21 3.01
C ARG A 5 -8.28 -1.46 2.88
N VAL A 6 -8.99 -0.48 2.34
CA VAL A 6 -10.43 -0.53 2.03
C VAL A 6 -10.66 -1.29 0.73
N ARG A 7 -11.50 -2.33 0.80
CA ARG A 7 -11.91 -3.16 -0.36
C ARG A 7 -13.21 -2.69 -0.98
N LYS A 8 -14.19 -2.32 -0.16
CA LYS A 8 -15.50 -1.85 -0.63
C LYS A 8 -16.02 -0.77 0.30
N VAL A 9 -16.72 0.20 -0.28
CA VAL A 9 -17.56 1.16 0.43
C VAL A 9 -19.00 0.87 0.02
N GLY A 10 -19.93 0.89 0.96
CA GLY A 10 -21.33 0.61 0.69
C GLY A 10 -22.26 1.16 1.76
N VAL A 11 -23.55 0.93 1.54
CA VAL A 11 -24.61 1.32 2.47
C VAL A 11 -25.35 0.06 2.89
N ALA A 12 -25.46 -0.15 4.21
CA ALA A 12 -26.15 -1.28 4.81
C ALA A 12 -27.64 -0.95 4.99
N ALA A 13 -28.40 -1.91 5.54
CA ALA A 13 -29.79 -1.69 5.93
C ALA A 13 -29.92 -0.44 6.81
N LYS A 14 -31.04 0.29 6.64
CA LYS A 14 -31.32 1.57 7.31
C LYS A 14 -30.36 2.72 6.94
N GLY A 15 -29.73 2.66 5.76
CA GLY A 15 -28.93 3.78 5.25
C GLY A 15 -27.57 3.95 5.92
N VAL A 16 -27.08 2.95 6.65
CA VAL A 16 -25.82 3.06 7.41
C VAL A 16 -24.61 2.88 6.49
N PRO A 17 -23.73 3.89 6.30
CA PRO A 17 -22.53 3.73 5.51
C PRO A 17 -21.53 2.80 6.21
N TYR A 18 -20.87 1.94 5.45
CA TYR A 18 -19.82 1.05 5.93
C TYR A 18 -18.69 0.89 4.92
N ILE A 19 -17.51 0.53 5.44
CA ILE A 19 -16.40 0.03 4.65
C ILE A 19 -16.11 -1.42 5.02
N THR A 20 -15.66 -2.20 4.03
CA THR A 20 -15.00 -3.49 4.28
C THR A 20 -13.52 -3.36 4.00
N THR A 21 -12.72 -3.99 4.83
CA THR A 21 -11.27 -3.96 4.73
C THR A 21 -10.72 -5.30 4.22
N HIS A 22 -9.47 -5.28 3.74
CA HIS A 22 -8.82 -6.48 3.21
C HIS A 22 -8.63 -7.62 4.21
N ASP A 23 -8.59 -7.30 5.51
CA ASP A 23 -8.52 -8.25 6.63
C ASP A 23 -9.91 -8.75 7.09
N GLY A 24 -10.97 -8.51 6.30
CA GLY A 24 -12.31 -9.05 6.53
C GLY A 24 -13.16 -8.28 7.54
N ARG A 25 -12.69 -7.14 8.04
CA ARG A 25 -13.48 -6.32 8.98
C ARG A 25 -14.49 -5.46 8.24
N THR A 26 -15.61 -5.22 8.92
CA THR A 26 -16.63 -4.25 8.49
C THR A 26 -16.69 -3.13 9.50
N ILE A 27 -16.43 -1.90 9.07
CA ILE A 27 -16.42 -0.72 9.93
C ILE A 27 -17.56 0.18 9.51
N ARG A 28 -18.46 0.49 10.44
CA ARG A 28 -19.62 1.36 10.22
C ARG A 28 -19.24 2.82 10.46
N TYR A 29 -19.94 3.72 9.79
CA TYR A 29 -19.73 5.17 9.87
C TYR A 29 -18.26 5.60 9.62
N PRO A 30 -17.65 5.20 8.49
CA PRO A 30 -16.37 5.75 8.08
C PRO A 30 -16.51 7.24 7.72
N ASP A 31 -15.39 7.95 7.69
CA ASP A 31 -15.34 9.32 7.15
C ASP A 31 -15.81 9.33 5.67
N PRO A 32 -16.67 10.27 5.25
CA PRO A 32 -17.17 10.36 3.87
C PRO A 32 -16.08 10.48 2.80
N LEU A 33 -14.89 10.94 3.15
CA LEU A 33 -13.76 11.09 2.24
C LEU A 33 -13.04 9.77 1.93
N VAL A 34 -13.30 8.70 2.69
CA VAL A 34 -12.66 7.39 2.51
C VAL A 34 -13.24 6.69 1.29
N LYS A 35 -12.35 6.34 0.34
CA LYS A 35 -12.69 5.65 -0.90
C LYS A 35 -12.09 4.25 -0.98
N VAL A 36 -12.51 3.49 -1.99
CA VAL A 36 -11.94 2.17 -2.28
C VAL A 36 -10.44 2.29 -2.61
N ASN A 37 -9.63 1.38 -2.07
CA ASN A 37 -8.17 1.34 -2.13
C ASN A 37 -7.41 2.29 -1.20
N ASP A 38 -8.11 3.16 -0.47
CA ASP A 38 -7.50 3.94 0.60
C ASP A 38 -7.08 3.04 1.76
N THR A 39 -6.21 3.55 2.61
CA THR A 39 -5.77 2.85 3.82
C THR A 39 -6.29 3.57 5.05
N VAL A 40 -6.97 2.84 5.94
CA VAL A 40 -7.40 3.35 7.24
C VAL A 40 -6.46 2.87 8.34
N MET A 41 -6.12 3.76 9.26
CA MET A 41 -5.39 3.44 10.49
C MET A 41 -6.39 3.03 11.56
N LEU A 42 -6.42 1.74 11.86
CA LEU A 42 -7.30 1.17 12.86
C LEU A 42 -6.60 1.10 14.23
N ASP A 43 -7.29 1.56 15.26
CA ASP A 43 -6.91 1.22 16.62
C ASP A 43 -7.35 -0.21 16.96
N ILE A 44 -6.40 -1.03 17.42
CA ILE A 44 -6.65 -2.45 17.70
C ILE A 44 -7.49 -2.60 18.97
N GLY A 45 -7.30 -1.71 19.97
CA GLY A 45 -8.03 -1.79 21.23
C GLY A 45 -9.49 -1.36 21.09
N THR A 46 -9.75 -0.26 20.39
CA THR A 46 -11.10 0.31 20.28
C THR A 46 -11.85 -0.10 19.01
N GLY A 47 -11.15 -0.63 18.00
CA GLY A 47 -11.74 -0.95 16.69
C GLY A 47 -12.18 0.28 15.89
N LYS A 48 -11.81 1.49 16.32
CA LYS A 48 -12.14 2.75 15.63
C LYS A 48 -11.03 3.19 14.69
N ILE A 49 -11.40 3.94 13.65
CA ILE A 49 -10.46 4.56 12.71
C ILE A 49 -9.88 5.82 13.37
N LYS A 50 -8.57 5.98 13.36
CA LYS A 50 -7.86 7.17 13.86
C LYS A 50 -7.59 8.20 12.77
N ASP A 51 -7.03 7.74 11.65
CA ASP A 51 -6.70 8.55 10.48
C ASP A 51 -6.77 7.66 9.23
N PHE A 52 -6.74 8.26 8.05
CA PHE A 52 -6.71 7.54 6.77
C PHE A 52 -5.74 8.18 5.78
N ILE A 53 -5.33 7.39 4.79
CA ILE A 53 -4.46 7.79 3.69
C ILE A 53 -5.21 7.53 2.39
N LYS A 54 -5.30 8.56 1.55
CA LYS A 54 -5.86 8.44 0.21
C LYS A 54 -4.92 7.68 -0.72
N PHE A 55 -5.48 6.84 -1.57
CA PHE A 55 -4.79 6.29 -2.72
C PHE A 55 -4.62 7.40 -3.76
N ASP A 56 -3.45 8.03 -3.73
CA ASP A 56 -3.10 9.12 -4.62
C ASP A 56 -1.61 9.07 -4.99
N SER A 57 -1.26 9.75 -6.08
CA SER A 57 0.12 9.93 -6.51
C SER A 57 0.94 10.64 -5.43
N GLY A 58 2.20 10.26 -5.29
CA GLY A 58 3.11 10.82 -4.29
C GLY A 58 3.05 10.12 -2.92
N ASN A 59 2.09 9.23 -2.67
CA ASN A 59 2.04 8.46 -1.42
C ASN A 59 2.89 7.18 -1.49
N LEU A 60 3.42 6.77 -0.34
CA LEU A 60 4.23 5.57 -0.19
C LEU A 60 3.33 4.33 -0.15
N CYS A 61 3.69 3.32 -0.95
CA CYS A 61 2.98 2.08 -1.05
C CYS A 61 3.91 0.86 -0.96
N MET A 62 3.33 -0.26 -0.52
CA MET A 62 3.93 -1.57 -0.49
C MET A 62 3.18 -2.49 -1.44
N VAL A 63 3.93 -3.31 -2.17
CA VAL A 63 3.36 -4.32 -3.06
C VAL A 63 3.09 -5.61 -2.29
N THR A 64 1.83 -6.05 -2.31
CA THR A 64 1.38 -7.24 -1.55
C THR A 64 1.26 -8.51 -2.41
N GLY A 65 1.56 -8.45 -3.72
CA GLY A 65 1.43 -9.62 -4.61
C GLY A 65 2.15 -9.45 -5.95
N GLY A 66 2.27 -10.57 -6.69
CA GLY A 66 2.92 -10.62 -8.00
C GLY A 66 4.46 -10.61 -7.94
N HIS A 67 5.11 -10.38 -9.09
CA HIS A 67 6.58 -10.41 -9.22
C HIS A 67 7.31 -9.38 -8.33
N ASN A 68 6.65 -8.26 -8.05
CA ASN A 68 7.19 -7.15 -7.27
C ASN A 68 6.83 -7.23 -5.77
N LEU A 69 6.38 -8.39 -5.28
CA LEU A 69 6.01 -8.61 -3.87
C LEU A 69 7.08 -8.09 -2.89
N GLY A 70 6.64 -7.41 -1.85
CA GLY A 70 7.49 -6.90 -0.77
C GLY A 70 8.26 -5.63 -1.10
N ARG A 71 8.19 -5.15 -2.35
CA ARG A 71 8.81 -3.88 -2.73
C ARG A 71 8.01 -2.70 -2.22
N VAL A 72 8.70 -1.65 -1.82
CA VAL A 72 8.14 -0.39 -1.32
C VAL A 72 8.59 0.76 -2.20
N GLY A 73 7.66 1.64 -2.54
CA GLY A 73 7.96 2.81 -3.36
C GLY A 73 6.82 3.81 -3.39
N VAL A 74 7.09 4.96 -4.01
CA VAL A 74 6.14 6.05 -4.17
C VAL A 74 5.31 5.83 -5.43
N ILE A 75 3.99 5.99 -5.32
CA ILE A 75 3.08 5.92 -6.46
C ILE A 75 3.36 7.11 -7.38
N GLN A 76 3.67 6.84 -8.64
CA GLN A 76 3.91 7.89 -9.64
C GLN A 76 2.60 8.29 -10.30
N HIS A 77 2.00 7.35 -11.04
CA HIS A 77 0.70 7.55 -11.67
C HIS A 77 -0.03 6.21 -11.80
N ARG A 78 -1.35 6.31 -12.02
CA ARG A 78 -2.25 5.19 -12.28
C ARG A 78 -2.73 5.27 -13.72
N GLU A 79 -2.47 4.22 -14.48
CA GLU A 79 -3.06 4.01 -15.79
C GLU A 79 -4.41 3.29 -15.63
N ARG A 80 -5.45 3.91 -16.17
CA ARG A 80 -6.81 3.37 -16.12
C ARG A 80 -7.12 2.63 -17.40
N HIS A 81 -7.57 1.39 -17.27
CA HIS A 81 -8.00 0.57 -18.40
C HIS A 81 -9.47 0.16 -18.20
N PRO A 82 -10.43 0.89 -18.81
CA PRO A 82 -11.84 0.53 -18.73
C PRO A 82 -12.07 -0.92 -19.19
N GLY A 83 -12.72 -1.74 -18.35
CA GLY A 83 -12.96 -3.16 -18.64
C GLY A 83 -11.80 -4.09 -18.32
N SER A 84 -10.66 -3.58 -17.83
CA SER A 84 -9.50 -4.37 -17.44
C SER A 84 -8.95 -3.93 -16.08
N PHE A 85 -7.78 -4.45 -15.72
CA PHE A 85 -7.08 -4.09 -14.49
C PHE A 85 -6.33 -2.78 -14.66
N ASP A 86 -6.51 -1.87 -13.71
CA ASP A 86 -5.69 -0.67 -13.63
C ASP A 86 -4.25 -1.01 -13.23
N ILE A 87 -3.32 -0.34 -13.91
CA ILE A 87 -1.88 -0.49 -13.70
C ILE A 87 -1.38 0.72 -12.90
N VAL A 88 -0.52 0.46 -11.92
CA VAL A 88 0.07 1.48 -11.07
C VAL A 88 1.57 1.45 -11.27
N HIS A 89 2.13 2.59 -11.67
CA HIS A 89 3.57 2.79 -11.79
C HIS A 89 4.13 3.30 -10.47
N ILE A 90 5.16 2.62 -9.97
CA ILE A 90 5.76 2.86 -8.65
C ILE A 90 7.26 3.05 -8.85
N LYS A 91 7.83 4.00 -8.12
CA LYS A 91 9.28 4.26 -8.06
C LYS A 91 9.78 3.98 -6.65
N ASP A 92 10.79 3.12 -6.51
CA ASP A 92 11.41 2.90 -5.21
C ASP A 92 12.41 4.02 -4.83
N SER A 93 12.99 3.89 -3.63
CA SER A 93 13.94 4.89 -3.10
C SER A 93 15.29 4.93 -3.83
N VAL A 94 15.67 3.85 -4.54
CA VAL A 94 16.91 3.78 -5.34
C VAL A 94 16.68 4.31 -6.75
N GLY A 95 15.42 4.44 -7.16
CA GLY A 95 15.01 5.02 -8.43
C GLY A 95 14.58 3.98 -9.46
N HIS A 96 14.54 2.69 -9.11
CA HIS A 96 13.98 1.68 -10.00
C HIS A 96 12.46 1.89 -10.10
N THR A 97 11.99 1.90 -11.34
CA THR A 97 10.57 1.98 -11.67
C THR A 97 10.03 0.62 -12.02
N TYR A 98 8.84 0.30 -11.53
CA TYR A 98 8.15 -0.94 -11.84
C TYR A 98 6.63 -0.73 -11.81
N ALA A 99 5.90 -1.65 -12.43
CA ALA A 99 4.45 -1.61 -12.51
C ALA A 99 3.80 -2.80 -11.80
N THR A 100 2.64 -2.58 -11.20
CA THR A 100 1.81 -3.63 -10.60
C THR A 100 0.32 -3.34 -10.83
N ARG A 101 -0.52 -4.38 -10.74
CA ARG A 101 -1.98 -4.19 -10.74
C ARG A 101 -2.41 -3.45 -9.48
N LEU A 102 -3.44 -2.61 -9.60
CA LEU A 102 -4.04 -1.87 -8.47
C LEU A 102 -4.41 -2.78 -7.28
N SER A 103 -4.84 -4.01 -7.54
CA SER A 103 -5.17 -4.99 -6.50
C SER A 103 -4.00 -5.35 -5.59
N TYR A 104 -2.74 -5.21 -6.05
CA TYR A 104 -1.54 -5.52 -5.28
C TYR A 104 -0.91 -4.30 -4.59
N VAL A 105 -1.48 -3.10 -4.74
CA VAL A 105 -0.94 -1.89 -4.14
C VAL A 105 -1.58 -1.63 -2.78
N PHE A 106 -0.76 -1.50 -1.73
CA PHE A 106 -1.20 -1.14 -0.40
C PHE A 106 -0.53 0.16 0.03
N VAL A 107 -1.30 1.22 0.28
CA VAL A 107 -0.74 2.51 0.72
C VAL A 107 -0.34 2.42 2.19
N ILE A 108 0.90 2.76 2.51
CA ILE A 108 1.47 2.62 3.85
C ILE A 108 1.93 3.95 4.47
N GLY A 109 1.91 5.05 3.73
CA GLY A 109 2.40 6.35 4.21
C GLY A 109 1.90 7.52 3.39
N LYS A 110 1.93 8.71 4.01
CA LYS A 110 1.68 10.01 3.36
C LYS A 110 3.01 10.56 2.84
N GLY A 111 3.10 10.89 1.56
CA GLY A 111 4.36 11.30 0.95
C GLY A 111 5.44 10.21 1.08
N ASN A 112 6.65 10.60 1.49
CA ASN A 112 7.76 9.67 1.76
C ASN A 112 7.82 9.18 3.23
N LYS A 113 6.84 9.54 4.08
CA LYS A 113 6.82 9.17 5.50
C LYS A 113 5.97 7.91 5.72
N PRO A 114 6.57 6.74 5.98
CA PRO A 114 5.81 5.54 6.27
C PRO A 114 5.10 5.67 7.63
N TRP A 115 3.88 5.13 7.72
CA TRP A 115 3.15 5.00 8.99
C TRP A 115 3.45 3.69 9.71
N ILE A 116 4.27 2.82 9.14
CA ILE A 116 4.74 1.58 9.75
C ILE A 116 6.26 1.50 9.67
N SER A 117 6.87 0.78 10.60
CA SER A 117 8.28 0.42 10.49
C SER A 117 8.48 -0.50 9.30
N LEU A 118 9.49 -0.21 8.47
CA LEU A 118 9.84 -1.06 7.34
C LEU A 118 10.86 -2.14 7.75
N PRO A 119 10.76 -3.37 7.21
CA PRO A 119 11.77 -4.41 7.39
C PRO A 119 13.15 -4.02 6.86
N LYS A 120 14.17 -4.85 7.18
CA LYS A 120 15.53 -4.68 6.69
C LYS A 120 15.55 -4.54 5.17
N GLY A 121 16.25 -3.52 4.66
CA GLY A 121 16.30 -3.21 3.23
C GLY A 121 15.18 -2.27 2.75
N LYS A 122 14.27 -1.81 3.63
CA LYS A 122 13.23 -0.80 3.34
C LYS A 122 12.37 -1.09 2.10
N GLY A 123 12.23 -2.38 1.73
CA GLY A 123 11.49 -2.80 0.54
C GLY A 123 12.19 -2.51 -0.79
N VAL A 124 13.51 -2.34 -0.81
CA VAL A 124 14.31 -2.26 -2.04
C VAL A 124 14.72 -3.67 -2.46
N LYS A 125 14.37 -4.06 -3.69
CA LYS A 125 14.84 -5.29 -4.33
C LYS A 125 16.05 -4.95 -5.18
N LEU A 126 17.22 -5.43 -4.77
CA LEU A 126 18.46 -5.31 -5.53
C LEU A 126 18.43 -6.19 -6.77
N SER A 127 19.14 -5.78 -7.81
CA SER A 127 19.43 -6.63 -8.95
C SER A 127 20.32 -7.81 -8.56
N ILE A 128 20.37 -8.84 -9.41
CA ILE A 128 21.18 -10.04 -9.15
C ILE A 128 22.67 -9.69 -9.04
N ALA A 129 23.14 -8.73 -9.86
CA ALA A 129 24.51 -8.25 -9.83
C ALA A 129 24.81 -7.51 -8.52
N GLU A 130 23.97 -6.55 -8.13
CA GLU A 130 24.16 -5.79 -6.88
C GLU A 130 24.11 -6.69 -5.64
N GLU A 131 23.22 -7.69 -5.64
CA GLU A 131 23.12 -8.65 -4.54
C GLU A 131 24.36 -9.55 -4.47
N ARG A 132 24.93 -9.94 -5.61
CA ARG A 132 26.21 -10.67 -5.68
C ARG A 132 27.35 -9.83 -5.12
N ASP A 133 27.48 -8.59 -5.58
CA ASP A 133 28.59 -7.71 -5.18
C ASP A 133 28.51 -7.38 -3.69
N ARG A 134 27.29 -7.16 -3.17
CA ARG A 134 27.04 -6.99 -1.74
C ARG A 134 27.48 -8.21 -0.91
N ARG A 135 27.21 -9.42 -1.40
CA ARG A 135 27.61 -10.67 -0.72
C ARG A 135 29.12 -10.90 -0.76
N LEU A 136 29.78 -10.53 -1.85
CA LEU A 136 31.23 -10.61 -1.96
C LEU A 136 31.90 -9.61 -1.01
N ALA A 137 31.46 -8.35 -1.00
CA ALA A 137 31.97 -7.33 -0.09
C ALA A 137 31.83 -7.74 1.38
N ALA A 138 30.69 -8.34 1.77
CA ALA A 138 30.45 -8.81 3.13
C ALA A 138 31.29 -10.04 3.55
N LYS A 139 31.91 -10.76 2.60
CA LYS A 139 32.82 -11.88 2.90
C LYS A 139 34.28 -11.44 3.05
N THR A 140 34.63 -10.30 2.45
CA THR A 140 35.99 -9.75 2.50
C THR A 140 36.23 -8.88 3.74
N SER A 141 35.16 -8.32 4.31
CA SER A 141 35.13 -7.65 5.61
C SER A 141 34.99 -8.64 6.77
#